data_AF-A0A9X2YEA3-F1
#
_entry.id   AF-A0A9X2YEA3-F1
#
_cell.length_a   1.000
_cell.length_b   1.000
_cell.length_c   1.000
_cell.angle_alpha   90.00
_cell.angle_beta   90.00
_cell.angle_gamma   90.00
#
_symmetry.space_group_name_H-M   'P 1'
#
loop_
_entity.id
_entity.type
_entity.pdbx_description
1 polymer ?
#
loop_
_entity_poly.entity_id
_entity_poly.type
_entity_poly.pdbx_seq_one_letter_code
_entity_poly.pdbx_strand_id
1 'polypeptide(L)'
;MTSPFTELLASKIRTALEQDWQNVIAVSEFIHANVEESSKEFACSARLTTELEHHGFTVEHGVAGMDTAFRTVEHGVAGMDTAFRASFGSPSAA
;
A
#
# COMPACT_ATOMS: atom_id res chain seq x y z
N MET A 1 -9.89 1.74 -29.35
CA MET A 1 -10.18 0.32 -29.04
C MET A 1 -9.13 -0.14 -28.06
N THR A 2 -9.52 -0.50 -26.84
CA THR A 2 -8.62 -1.12 -25.86
C THR A 2 -8.18 -2.50 -26.36
N SER A 3 -6.95 -2.90 -26.04
CA SER A 3 -6.47 -4.24 -26.37
C SER A 3 -7.22 -5.27 -25.50
N PRO A 4 -7.55 -6.48 -26.03
CA PRO A 4 -8.10 -7.58 -25.24
C PRO A 4 -7.27 -7.91 -23.99
N PHE A 5 -5.96 -7.70 -24.05
CA PHE A 5 -5.06 -7.86 -22.91
C PHE A 5 -5.36 -6.85 -21.78
N THR A 6 -5.59 -5.58 -22.14
CA THR A 6 -5.92 -4.53 -21.18
C THR A 6 -7.26 -4.80 -20.51
N GLU A 7 -8.24 -5.31 -21.24
CA GLU A 7 -9.55 -5.66 -20.71
C GLU A 7 -9.46 -6.84 -19.73
N LEU A 8 -8.69 -7.87 -20.07
CA LEU A 8 -8.43 -8.99 -19.17
C LEU A 8 -7.72 -8.55 -17.88
N LEU A 9 -6.69 -7.70 -17.99
CA LEU A 9 -5.95 -7.20 -16.83
C LEU A 9 -6.85 -6.35 -15.93
N ALA A 10 -7.63 -5.44 -16.50
CA ALA A 10 -8.57 -4.62 -15.74
C ALA A 10 -9.63 -5.47 -15.04
N SER A 11 -10.11 -6.54 -15.68
CA SER A 11 -11.03 -7.49 -15.04
C SER A 11 -10.40 -8.18 -13.82
N LYS A 12 -9.15 -8.66 -13.95
CA LYS A 12 -8.43 -9.29 -12.84
C LYS A 12 -8.23 -8.36 -11.66
N ILE A 13 -7.83 -7.11 -11.93
CA ILE A 13 -7.66 -6.09 -10.89
C ILE A 13 -8.98 -5.83 -10.17
N ARG A 14 -10.09 -5.69 -10.93
CA ARG A 14 -11.41 -5.46 -10.36
C ARG A 14 -11.86 -6.61 -9.46
N THR A 15 -11.72 -7.85 -9.91
CA THR A 15 -12.07 -9.03 -9.10
C THR A 15 -11.25 -9.09 -7.81
N ALA A 16 -9.95 -8.82 -7.87
CA ALA A 16 -9.10 -8.78 -6.68
C ALA A 16 -9.56 -7.69 -5.69
N LEU A 17 -9.90 -6.50 -6.19
CA LEU A 17 -10.43 -5.41 -5.38
C LEU A 17 -11.80 -5.74 -4.76
N GLU A 18 -12.69 -6.39 -5.51
CA GLU A 18 -14.01 -6.79 -5.03
C GLU A 18 -13.92 -7.83 -3.90
N GLN A 19 -12.96 -8.76 -4.00
CA GLN A 19 -12.72 -9.79 -2.99
C GLN A 19 -12.24 -9.21 -1.66
N ASP A 20 -11.48 -8.13 -1.69
CA ASP A 20 -10.87 -7.53 -0.49
C ASP A 20 -11.44 -6.14 -0.13
N TRP A 21 -12.54 -5.73 -0.79
CA TRP A 21 -13.06 -4.37 -0.71
C TRP A 21 -13.35 -3.91 0.72
N GLN A 22 -13.89 -4.80 1.55
CA GLN A 22 -14.20 -4.48 2.95
C GLN A 22 -12.94 -4.21 3.78
N ASN A 23 -11.87 -4.96 3.52
CA ASN A 23 -10.59 -4.79 4.19
C ASN A 23 -9.90 -3.50 3.75
N VAL A 24 -9.94 -3.17 2.45
CA VAL A 24 -9.45 -1.88 1.94
C VAL A 24 -10.15 -0.70 2.63
N ILE A 25 -11.47 -0.76 2.79
CA ILE A 25 -12.22 0.25 3.55
C ILE A 25 -11.76 0.28 5.00
N ALA A 26 -11.65 -0.88 5.65
CA ALA A 26 -11.24 -0.97 7.05
C ALA A 26 -9.83 -0.41 7.31
N VAL A 27 -8.88 -0.62 6.40
CA VAL A 27 -7.54 -0.01 6.46
C VAL A 27 -7.64 1.52 6.35
N SER A 28 -8.44 2.02 5.42
CA SER A 28 -8.67 3.47 5.24
C SER A 28 -9.29 4.09 6.49
N GLU A 29 -10.34 3.47 7.03
CA GLU A 29 -11.00 3.91 8.27
C GLU A 29 -10.05 3.84 9.47
N PHE A 30 -9.21 2.81 9.55
CA PHE A 30 -8.20 2.69 10.60
C PHE A 30 -7.20 3.85 10.56
N ILE A 31 -6.66 4.18 9.38
CA ILE A 31 -5.72 5.30 9.23
C ILE A 31 -6.41 6.62 9.57
N HIS A 32 -7.66 6.79 9.15
CA HIS A 32 -8.44 7.99 9.46
C HIS A 32 -8.76 8.13 10.96
N ALA A 33 -9.04 7.02 11.64
CA ALA A 33 -9.33 7.01 13.08
C ALA A 33 -8.07 7.13 13.96
N ASN A 34 -6.92 6.69 13.44
CA ASN A 34 -5.63 6.68 14.15
C ASN A 34 -4.66 7.66 13.52
N VAL A 35 -5.07 8.93 13.39
CA VAL A 35 -4.17 9.99 12.92
C VAL A 35 -3.06 10.17 13.95
N GLU A 36 -1.87 9.72 13.60
CA GLU A 36 -0.65 9.84 14.39
C GLU A 36 0.17 11.07 13.96
N GLU A 37 1.01 11.57 14.86
CA GLU A 37 1.96 12.64 14.58
C GLU A 37 3.03 12.17 13.58
N SER A 38 3.46 13.05 12.67
CA SER A 38 4.51 12.73 11.70
C SER A 38 5.76 12.17 12.38
N SER A 39 6.31 11.09 11.84
CA SER A 39 7.45 10.33 12.41
C SER A 39 7.15 9.46 13.63
N LYS A 40 5.87 9.35 14.02
CA LYS A 40 5.40 8.43 15.07
C LYS A 40 4.21 7.60 14.63
N GLU A 41 3.99 7.46 13.32
CA GLU A 41 2.92 6.66 12.72
C GLU A 41 3.14 5.14 12.84
N PHE A 42 3.42 4.66 14.04
CA PHE A 42 3.76 3.26 14.29
C PHE A 42 2.54 2.35 14.08
N ALA A 43 1.34 2.78 14.50
CA ALA A 43 0.14 1.98 14.33
C ALA A 43 -0.27 1.91 12.84
N CYS A 44 -0.22 3.04 12.12
CA CYS A 44 -0.51 3.05 10.68
C CYS A 44 0.53 2.25 9.89
N SER A 45 1.82 2.41 10.20
CA SER A 45 2.90 1.67 9.55
C SER A 45 2.74 0.16 9.79
N ALA A 46 2.51 -0.27 11.04
CA ALA A 46 2.28 -1.67 11.37
C ALA A 46 1.04 -2.24 10.66
N ARG A 47 -0.09 -1.51 10.63
CA ARG A 47 -1.31 -1.96 9.97
C ARG A 47 -1.12 -2.16 8.47
N LEU A 48 -0.44 -1.23 7.80
CA LEU A 48 -0.18 -1.26 6.36
C LEU A 48 0.81 -2.35 5.97
N THR A 49 1.88 -2.50 6.72
CA THR A 49 2.90 -3.52 6.46
C THR A 49 2.36 -4.93 6.70
N THR A 50 1.59 -5.14 7.77
CA THR A 50 0.87 -6.40 8.00
C THR A 50 -0.06 -6.75 6.83
N GLU A 51 -0.73 -5.76 6.25
CA GLU A 51 -1.62 -5.98 5.10
C GLU A 51 -0.85 -6.39 3.84
N LEU A 52 0.27 -5.71 3.57
CA LEU A 52 1.13 -6.04 2.43
C LEU A 52 1.71 -7.45 2.59
N GLU A 53 2.16 -7.82 3.78
CA GLU A 53 2.64 -9.18 4.07
C GLU A 53 1.53 -10.23 3.93
N HIS A 54 0.30 -9.92 4.36
CA HIS A 54 -0.86 -10.80 4.16
C HIS A 54 -1.08 -11.11 2.68
N HIS A 55 -0.95 -10.10 1.81
CA HIS A 55 -1.05 -10.27 0.35
C HIS A 55 0.21 -10.87 -0.30
N GLY A 56 1.22 -11.26 0.49
CA GLY A 56 2.40 -11.97 0.03
C GLY A 56 3.55 -11.06 -0.43
N PHE A 57 3.50 -9.76 -0.17
CA PHE A 57 4.62 -8.88 -0.45
C PHE A 57 5.72 -9.03 0.60
N THR A 58 6.97 -8.92 0.17
CA THR A 58 8.11 -8.79 1.10
C THR A 58 8.30 -7.32 1.46
N VAL A 59 8.15 -6.97 2.74
CA VAL A 59 8.27 -5.61 3.24
C VAL A 59 9.66 -5.33 3.81
N GLU A 60 10.30 -4.28 3.34
CA GLU A 60 11.50 -3.68 3.92
C GLU A 60 11.10 -2.49 4.81
N HIS A 61 11.37 -2.59 6.11
CA HIS A 61 11.10 -1.53 7.10
C HIS A 61 12.31 -0.62 7.32
N GLY A 62 12.08 0.59 7.85
CA GLY A 62 13.15 1.48 8.28
C GLY A 62 13.87 2.17 7.12
N VAL A 63 13.20 2.36 5.98
CA VAL A 63 13.83 2.93 4.78
C VAL A 63 14.06 4.43 4.92
N ALA A 64 15.07 4.96 4.22
CA ALA A 64 15.43 6.38 4.24
C ALA A 64 15.69 6.96 5.65
N GLY A 65 16.05 6.11 6.63
CA GLY A 65 16.33 6.54 8.01
C GLY A 65 15.09 6.85 8.84
N MET A 66 13.91 6.38 8.42
CA MET A 66 12.64 6.57 9.12
C MET A 66 12.06 5.22 9.53
N ASP A 67 11.86 5.00 10.84
CA ASP A 67 11.36 3.72 11.37
C ASP A 67 9.95 3.36 10.86
N THR A 68 9.13 4.37 10.55
CA THR A 68 7.77 4.17 10.05
C THR A 68 7.69 4.01 8.53
N ALA A 69 8.77 4.33 7.80
CA ALA A 69 8.80 4.19 6.35
C ALA A 69 9.10 2.74 5.97
N PHE A 70 8.42 2.28 4.92
CA PHE A 70 8.59 0.93 4.39
C PHE A 70 8.52 0.94 2.85
N ARG A 71 9.03 -0.14 2.24
CA ARG A 71 8.99 -0.37 0.80
C ARG A 71 8.78 -1.85 0.50
N THR A 72 8.09 -2.15 -0.60
CA THR A 72 8.06 -3.47 -1.23
C THR A 72 8.68 -3.39 -2.61
N VAL A 73 9.36 -4.46 -3.05
CA VAL A 73 9.95 -4.56 -4.38
C VAL A 73 9.59 -5.92 -4.96
N GLU A 74 8.81 -5.91 -6.05
CA GLU A 74 8.47 -7.12 -6.81
C GLU A 74 9.25 -7.14 -8.11
N HIS A 75 9.92 -8.27 -8.38
CA HIS A 75 10.72 -8.44 -9.60
C HIS A 75 9.91 -9.22 -10.64
N GLY A 76 9.53 -8.53 -11.73
CA GLY A 76 8.93 -9.15 -12.90
C GLY A 76 9.95 -9.79 -13.83
N VAL A 77 9.48 -10.64 -14.75
CA VAL A 77 10.33 -11.40 -15.69
C VAL A 77 10.81 -10.54 -16.88
N ALA A 78 10.04 -9.52 -17.26
CA ALA A 78 10.35 -8.53 -18.28
C ALA A 78 9.35 -7.37 -18.19
N GLY A 79 9.80 -6.11 -18.27
CA GLY A 79 8.92 -4.95 -18.19
C GLY A 79 9.63 -3.64 -17.86
N MET A 80 8.87 -2.55 -17.81
CA MET A 80 9.33 -1.24 -17.33
C MET A 80 9.13 -1.17 -15.81
N ASP A 81 10.16 -0.71 -15.10
CA ASP A 81 10.07 -0.48 -13.66
C ASP A 81 8.96 0.54 -13.35
N THR A 82 8.06 0.17 -12.45
CA THR A 82 6.95 1.02 -12.00
C THR A 82 7.01 1.14 -10.48
N ALA A 83 6.87 2.36 -9.97
CA ALA A 83 6.89 2.64 -8.53
C ALA A 83 5.62 3.37 -8.10
N PHE A 84 5.06 2.96 -6.96
CA PHE A 84 3.95 3.64 -6.30
C PHE A 84 4.43 4.21 -4.97
N ARG A 85 4.02 5.45 -4.66
CA ARG A 85 4.32 6.11 -3.39
C ARG A 85 3.03 6.66 -2.79
N ALA A 86 2.82 6.35 -1.52
CA ALA A 86 1.75 6.92 -0.70
C ALA A 86 2.35 7.50 0.59
N SER A 87 1.68 8.48 1.17
CA SER A 87 2.00 9.05 2.47
C SER A 87 0.79 8.94 3.37
N PHE A 88 1.02 8.58 4.62
CA PHE A 88 0.02 8.46 5.68
C PHE A 88 0.54 9.26 6.86
N GLY A 89 -0.30 10.16 7.40
CA GLY A 89 0.13 11.15 8.38
C GLY A 89 -0.61 12.47 8.21
N SER A 90 -0.82 13.18 9.31
CA SER A 90 -1.29 14.57 9.27
C SER A 90 -0.10 15.52 9.22
N PRO A 91 -0.16 16.66 8.51
CA PRO A 91 0.86 17.69 8.66
C PRO A 91 0.97 18.08 10.14
N SER A 92 2.18 18.02 10.69
CA SER A 92 2.49 18.64 11.98
C SER A 92 2.10 20.11 11.91
N ALA A 93 1.28 20.58 12.86
CA ALA A 93 1.09 22.01 13.04
C ALA A 93 2.46 22.60 13.39
N ALA A 94 3.03 23.37 12.46
CA ALA A 94 4.20 24.18 12.69
C ALA A 94 3.87 25.36 13.63
#